data_AF-P9WF63-F1
#
_entry.id   AF-P9WF63-F1
#
_cell.length_a   1.000
_cell.length_b   1.000
_cell.length_c   1.000
_cell.angle_alpha   90.00
_cell.angle_beta   90.00
_cell.angle_gamma   90.00
#
_symmetry.space_group_name_H-M   'P 1'
#
loop_
_entity.id
_entity.type
_entity.pdbx_description
1 polymer ?
#
loop_
_entity_poly.entity_id
_entity_poly.type
_entity_poly.pdbx_seq_one_letter_code
_entity_poly.pdbx_strand_id
1 'polypeptide(L)'
;MTALLDVNVLIALGWPNHVHHAAAQRWFTQFSSNGWATTPITEAGYVRISSNRSVMQVSTTPAIAIAQLAAMTSLAGHTFWPDDVPLIVGSAGDRDAVSNHRRVTDCHLIALAARYGGRLVTFDAALADSASAGLVEVL
;
A
#
# COMPACT_ATOMS: atom_id res chain seq x y z
N MET A 1 10.11 -4.65 11.72
CA MET A 1 9.01 -3.67 11.66
C MET A 1 8.18 -4.03 10.44
N THR A 2 6.87 -4.23 10.61
CA THR A 2 5.97 -4.61 9.53
C THR A 2 5.78 -3.45 8.55
N ALA A 3 5.84 -3.75 7.26
CA ALA A 3 5.64 -2.78 6.18
C ALA A 3 4.21 -2.86 5.61
N LEU A 4 3.44 -1.79 5.74
CA LEU A 4 2.18 -1.61 5.02
C LEU A 4 2.48 -1.29 3.57
N LEU A 5 1.98 -2.10 2.64
CA LEU A 5 2.20 -1.88 1.22
C LEU A 5 1.13 -0.95 0.66
N ASP A 6 1.57 0.14 0.05
CA ASP A 6 0.71 1.00 -0.77
C ASP A 6 0.15 0.21 -1.96
N VAL A 7 -0.98 0.67 -2.50
CA VAL A 7 -1.61 0.15 -3.72
C VAL A 7 -0.60 0.10 -4.86
N ASN A 8 0.23 1.12 -5.03
CA ASN A 8 1.21 1.13 -6.12
C ASN A 8 2.28 0.01 -5.98
N VAL A 9 2.64 -0.36 -4.75
CA VAL A 9 3.56 -1.48 -4.49
C VAL A 9 2.87 -2.81 -4.72
N LEU A 10 1.63 -2.97 -4.25
CA LEU A 10 0.83 -4.18 -4.51
C LEU A 10 0.62 -4.42 -6.00
N ILE A 11 0.32 -3.36 -6.76
CA ILE A 11 0.20 -3.43 -8.22
C ILE A 11 1.54 -3.81 -8.85
N ALA A 12 2.64 -3.18 -8.45
CA ALA A 12 3.96 -3.53 -8.95
C ALA A 12 4.36 -4.99 -8.64
N LEU A 13 3.99 -5.52 -7.47
CA LEU A 13 4.25 -6.92 -7.11
C LEU A 13 3.46 -7.90 -7.97
N GLY A 14 2.16 -7.64 -8.16
CA GLY A 14 1.25 -8.56 -8.84
C GLY A 14 1.32 -8.54 -10.37
N TRP A 15 1.89 -7.49 -10.97
CA TRP A 15 1.84 -7.27 -12.42
C TRP A 15 3.24 -7.17 -13.06
N PRO A 16 3.71 -8.20 -13.77
CA PRO A 16 5.03 -8.21 -14.41
C PRO A 16 5.26 -7.13 -15.46
N ASN A 17 4.18 -6.61 -16.06
CA ASN A 17 4.22 -5.51 -17.02
C ASN A 17 4.30 -4.12 -16.36
N HIS A 18 4.26 -4.04 -15.02
CA HIS A 18 4.40 -2.78 -14.31
C HIS A 18 5.87 -2.32 -14.30
N VAL A 19 6.12 -1.03 -14.55
CA VAL A 19 7.48 -0.47 -14.65
C VAL A 19 8.33 -0.67 -13.40
N HIS A 20 7.68 -0.73 -12.22
CA HIS A 20 8.35 -0.95 -10.93
C HIS A 20 8.36 -2.42 -10.47
N HIS A 21 7.95 -3.38 -11.32
CA HIS A 21 7.84 -4.79 -10.92
C HIS A 21 9.15 -5.37 -10.36
N ALA A 22 10.27 -5.13 -11.04
CA ALA A 22 11.58 -5.62 -10.60
C ALA A 22 12.03 -5.00 -9.25
N ALA A 23 11.70 -3.73 -9.00
CA ALA A 23 12.01 -3.07 -7.73
C ALA A 23 11.16 -3.65 -6.59
N ALA A 24 9.86 -3.81 -6.82
CA ALA A 24 8.95 -4.40 -5.86
C ALA A 24 9.33 -5.85 -5.51
N GLN A 25 9.63 -6.68 -6.51
CA GLN A 25 10.09 -8.05 -6.31
C GLN A 25 11.37 -8.12 -5.46
N ARG A 26 12.37 -7.29 -5.79
CA ARG A 26 13.63 -7.23 -5.03
C ARG A 26 13.38 -6.87 -3.57
N TRP A 27 12.58 -5.83 -3.33
CA TRP A 27 12.22 -5.42 -1.99
C TRP A 27 11.49 -6.54 -1.24
N PHE A 28 10.52 -7.18 -1.89
CA PHE A 28 9.72 -8.23 -1.27
C PHE A 28 10.57 -9.46 -0.91
N THR A 29 11.48 -9.90 -1.78
CA THR A 29 12.43 -10.98 -1.48
C THR A 29 13.30 -10.65 -0.28
N GLN A 30 13.74 -9.39 -0.14
CA GLN A 30 14.66 -8.97 0.92
C GLN A 30 13.96 -8.73 2.27
N PHE A 31 12.72 -8.22 2.26
CA PHE A 31 12.10 -7.67 3.47
C PHE A 31 10.77 -8.31 3.87
N SER A 32 10.12 -9.13 3.03
CA SER A 32 8.81 -9.74 3.38
C SER A 32 8.87 -10.62 4.63
N SER A 33 10.00 -11.28 4.89
CA SER A 33 10.24 -12.08 6.10
C SER A 33 10.22 -11.26 7.39
N ASN A 34 10.45 -9.94 7.32
CA ASN A 34 10.37 -9.03 8.46
C ASN A 34 8.92 -8.58 8.78
N GLY A 35 7.95 -9.07 8.01
CA GLY A 35 6.54 -8.73 8.11
C GLY A 35 6.12 -7.68 7.09
N TRP A 36 4.99 -7.92 6.45
CA TRP A 36 4.33 -6.98 5.56
C TRP A 36 2.82 -7.06 5.76
N ALA A 37 2.11 -6.00 5.37
CA ALA A 37 0.69 -5.88 5.62
C ALA A 37 -0.09 -5.29 4.46
N THR A 38 -1.36 -5.67 4.43
CA THR A 38 -2.43 -5.02 3.68
C THR A 38 -3.51 -4.52 4.63
N THR A 39 -4.41 -3.69 4.14
CA THR A 39 -5.54 -3.12 4.88
C THR A 39 -6.72 -2.94 3.91
N PRO A 40 -8.00 -2.79 4.35
CA PRO A 40 -9.13 -2.65 3.44
C PRO A 40 -8.91 -1.66 2.28
N ILE A 41 -8.30 -0.52 2.56
CA ILE A 41 -8.09 0.52 1.55
C ILE A 41 -7.06 0.12 0.48
N THR A 42 -6.00 -0.61 0.84
CA THR A 42 -4.98 -1.05 -0.13
C THR A 42 -5.44 -2.27 -0.91
N GLU A 43 -6.20 -3.17 -0.30
CA GLU A 43 -6.83 -4.32 -0.97
C GLU A 43 -7.90 -3.86 -1.97
N ALA A 44 -8.80 -2.98 -1.56
CA ALA A 44 -9.80 -2.39 -2.46
C ALA A 44 -9.14 -1.59 -3.58
N GLY A 45 -8.07 -0.85 -3.27
CA GLY A 45 -7.25 -0.14 -4.25
C GLY A 45 -6.63 -1.09 -5.28
N TYR A 46 -6.03 -2.19 -4.84
CA TYR A 46 -5.44 -3.20 -5.71
C TYR A 46 -6.49 -3.81 -6.66
N VAL A 47 -7.65 -4.24 -6.15
CA VAL A 47 -8.71 -4.84 -6.97
C VAL A 47 -9.25 -3.82 -7.98
N ARG A 48 -9.49 -2.57 -7.55
CA ARG A 48 -9.99 -1.50 -8.43
C ARG A 48 -9.03 -1.20 -9.58
N ILE A 49 -7.74 -1.07 -9.29
CA ILE A 49 -6.74 -0.72 -10.32
C ILE A 49 -6.43 -1.92 -11.21
N SER A 50 -6.21 -3.11 -10.64
CA SER A 50 -5.95 -4.34 -11.40
C SER A 50 -7.05 -4.68 -12.39
N SER A 51 -8.30 -4.33 -12.06
CA SER A 51 -9.46 -4.58 -12.93
C SER A 51 -9.76 -3.46 -13.93
N ASN A 52 -8.97 -2.38 -13.92
CA ASN A 52 -9.17 -1.24 -14.81
C ASN A 52 -8.36 -1.42 -16.10
N ARG A 53 -9.03 -1.85 -17.17
CA ARG A 53 -8.41 -2.07 -18.49
C ARG A 53 -7.71 -0.83 -19.04
N SER A 54 -8.21 0.38 -18.79
CA SER A 54 -7.57 1.60 -19.31
C SER A 54 -6.23 1.90 -18.64
N VAL A 55 -6.01 1.36 -17.44
CA VAL A 55 -4.78 1.52 -16.66
C VAL A 55 -3.84 0.34 -16.89
N MET A 56 -4.34 -0.89 -16.74
CA MET A 56 -3.51 -2.10 -16.78
C MET A 56 -3.17 -2.58 -18.19
N GLN A 57 -3.92 -2.11 -19.20
CA GLN A 57 -3.82 -2.53 -20.60
C GLN A 57 -4.05 -4.05 -20.81
N VAL A 58 -4.53 -4.75 -19.78
CA VAL A 58 -4.88 -6.16 -19.76
C VAL A 58 -6.33 -6.27 -19.27
N SER A 59 -7.07 -7.24 -19.80
CA SER A 59 -8.44 -7.53 -19.37
C SER A 59 -8.42 -8.44 -18.14
N THR A 60 -8.61 -7.84 -16.97
CA THR A 60 -8.71 -8.57 -15.69
C THR A 60 -10.02 -8.21 -15.02
N THR A 61 -10.74 -9.23 -14.57
CA THR A 61 -12.01 -9.02 -13.85
C THR A 61 -11.74 -8.81 -12.36
N PRO A 62 -12.65 -8.14 -11.63
CA PRO A 62 -12.55 -8.06 -10.16
C PRO A 62 -12.40 -9.42 -9.48
N ALA A 63 -13.06 -10.47 -9.98
CA ALA A 63 -12.93 -11.82 -9.42
C ALA A 63 -11.50 -12.39 -9.59
N ILE A 64 -10.86 -12.16 -10.74
CA ILE A 64 -9.48 -12.58 -10.97
C ILE A 64 -8.53 -11.76 -10.08
N ALA A 65 -8.73 -10.44 -10.00
CA ALA A 65 -7.92 -9.59 -9.14
C ALA A 65 -8.04 -9.98 -7.64
N ILE A 66 -9.23 -10.35 -7.17
CA ILE A 66 -9.43 -10.87 -5.81
C ILE A 66 -8.68 -12.19 -5.60
N ALA A 67 -8.71 -13.11 -6.57
CA ALA A 67 -7.97 -14.36 -6.48
C ALA A 67 -6.44 -14.14 -6.46
N GLN A 68 -5.94 -13.18 -7.25
CA GLN A 68 -4.54 -12.77 -7.24
C GLN A 68 -4.14 -12.16 -5.89
N LEU A 69 -4.98 -11.27 -5.34
CA LEU A 69 -4.77 -10.71 -4.01
C LEU A 69 -4.74 -11.80 -2.94
N ALA A 70 -5.69 -12.73 -2.96
CA ALA A 70 -5.73 -13.85 -2.02
C ALA A 70 -4.47 -14.72 -2.09
N ALA A 71 -3.94 -14.96 -3.29
CA ALA A 71 -2.67 -15.66 -3.47
C ALA A 71 -1.50 -14.86 -2.87
N MET A 72 -1.42 -13.55 -3.11
CA MET A 72 -0.37 -12.69 -2.52
C MET A 72 -0.45 -12.68 -0.99
N THR A 73 -1.64 -12.51 -0.40
CA THR A 73 -1.82 -12.47 1.06
C THR A 73 -1.63 -13.84 1.72
N SER A 74 -1.57 -14.93 0.94
CA SER A 74 -1.22 -16.27 1.47
C SER A 74 0.30 -16.47 1.65
N LEU A 75 1.12 -15.55 1.15
CA LEU A 75 2.57 -15.61 1.29
C LEU A 75 3.00 -15.37 2.74
N ALA A 76 4.12 -15.96 3.13
CA ALA A 76 4.68 -15.83 4.48
C ALA A 76 4.95 -14.36 4.85
N GLY A 77 4.80 -14.06 6.15
CA GLY A 77 5.01 -12.72 6.69
C GLY A 77 3.86 -11.74 6.48
N HIS A 78 2.78 -12.13 5.77
CA HIS A 78 1.60 -11.30 5.61
C HIS A 78 0.82 -11.18 6.92
N THR A 79 0.31 -9.97 7.18
CA THR A 79 -0.71 -9.69 8.18
C THR A 79 -1.75 -8.73 7.63
N PHE A 80 -3.00 -8.87 8.03
CA PHE A 80 -4.05 -7.91 7.70
C PHE A 80 -4.22 -6.91 8.83
N TRP A 81 -4.17 -5.61 8.52
CA TRP A 81 -4.46 -4.54 9.48
C TRP A 81 -5.87 -4.00 9.28
N PRO A 82 -6.76 -4.10 10.29
CA PRO A 82 -8.05 -3.45 10.21
C PRO A 82 -7.88 -1.94 10.09
N ASP A 83 -8.77 -1.31 9.34
CA ASP A 83 -8.82 0.14 9.20
C ASP A 83 -9.60 0.73 10.39
N ASP A 84 -8.86 1.07 11.43
CA ASP A 84 -9.38 1.56 12.71
C ASP A 84 -8.79 2.95 13.08
N VAL A 85 -8.42 3.73 12.06
CA VAL A 85 -8.01 5.13 12.19
C VAL A 85 -9.19 6.07 11.92
N PRO A 86 -9.72 6.76 12.95
CA PRO A 86 -10.82 7.71 12.74
C PRO A 86 -10.36 9.00 12.05
N LEU A 87 -11.27 9.70 11.36
CA LEU A 87 -11.06 11.06 10.81
C LEU A 87 -9.84 11.20 9.86
N ILE A 88 -9.53 10.18 9.07
CA ILE A 88 -8.41 10.16 8.10
C ILE A 88 -7.04 10.11 8.80
N VAL A 89 -6.69 11.10 9.62
CA VAL A 89 -5.36 11.21 10.27
C VAL A 89 -5.33 10.73 11.72
N GLY A 90 -6.44 10.19 12.24
CA GLY A 90 -6.59 9.88 13.66
C GLY A 90 -7.01 11.12 14.46
N SER A 91 -7.63 10.90 15.63
CA SER A 91 -8.13 12.00 16.47
C SER A 91 -7.05 12.98 16.95
N ALA A 92 -5.80 12.53 17.04
CA ALA A 92 -4.65 13.32 17.44
C ALA A 92 -3.68 13.64 16.28
N GLY A 93 -4.05 13.28 15.04
CA GLY A 93 -3.23 13.55 13.86
C GLY A 93 -3.28 15.01 13.44
N ASP A 94 -2.21 15.46 12.79
CA ASP A 94 -2.16 16.78 12.17
C ASP A 94 -3.13 16.85 10.99
N ARG A 95 -4.17 17.69 11.13
CA ARG A 95 -5.19 17.87 10.09
C ARG A 95 -4.65 18.64 8.89
N ASP A 96 -3.65 19.49 9.10
CA ASP A 96 -3.05 20.32 8.06
C ASP A 96 -2.12 19.49 7.15
N ALA A 97 -1.74 18.27 7.58
CA ALA A 97 -1.07 17.29 6.73
C ALA A 97 -1.91 16.93 5.49
N VAL A 98 -3.24 16.96 5.59
CA VAL A 98 -4.17 16.75 4.45
C VAL A 98 -4.33 18.05 3.67
N SER A 99 -3.25 18.48 3.02
CA SER A 99 -3.17 19.79 2.36
C SER A 99 -3.98 19.91 1.07
N ASN A 100 -4.32 18.79 0.42
CA ASN A 100 -5.15 18.76 -0.79
C ASN A 100 -5.84 17.39 -0.96
N HIS A 101 -6.80 17.32 -1.88
CA HIS A 101 -7.61 16.10 -2.09
C HIS A 101 -6.80 14.86 -2.50
N ARG A 102 -5.60 15.01 -3.06
CA ARG A 102 -4.74 13.87 -3.45
C ARG A 102 -4.08 13.24 -2.22
N ARG A 103 -3.90 14.01 -1.14
CA ARG A 103 -3.24 13.57 0.11
C ARG A 103 -4.15 12.78 1.05
N VAL A 104 -5.46 12.72 0.80
CA VAL A 104 -6.41 12.11 1.76
C VAL A 104 -6.06 10.65 2.06
N THR A 105 -5.95 9.81 1.03
CA THR A 105 -5.62 8.39 1.20
C THR A 105 -4.21 8.20 1.73
N ASP A 106 -3.27 8.99 1.23
CA ASP A 106 -1.87 8.97 1.61
C ASP A 106 -1.66 9.23 3.11
N CYS A 107 -2.24 10.32 3.62
CA CYS A 107 -2.19 10.67 5.03
C CYS A 107 -2.90 9.62 5.90
N HIS A 108 -3.96 9.00 5.38
CA HIS A 108 -4.64 7.92 6.08
C HIS A 108 -3.78 6.66 6.21
N LEU A 109 -3.10 6.25 5.14
CA LEU A 109 -2.15 5.13 5.17
C LEU A 109 -0.97 5.40 6.09
N ILE A 110 -0.45 6.64 6.12
CA ILE A 110 0.57 7.07 7.07
C ILE A 110 0.07 6.94 8.51
N ALA A 111 -1.14 7.42 8.80
CA ALA A 111 -1.73 7.33 10.14
C ALA A 111 -1.95 5.87 10.56
N LEU A 112 -2.35 4.99 9.63
CA LEU A 112 -2.48 3.56 9.89
C LEU A 112 -1.12 2.91 10.16
N ALA A 113 -0.10 3.21 9.37
CA ALA A 113 1.27 2.75 9.62
C ALA A 113 1.77 3.17 11.01
N ALA A 114 1.52 4.42 11.41
CA ALA A 114 1.90 4.91 12.73
C ALA A 114 1.15 4.17 13.85
N ARG A 115 -0.16 3.95 13.68
CA ARG A 115 -1.01 3.25 14.65
C ARG A 115 -0.52 1.83 14.94
N TYR A 116 -0.09 1.11 13.90
CA TYR A 116 0.40 -0.27 14.03
C TYR A 116 1.91 -0.37 14.31
N GLY A 117 2.59 0.77 14.57
CA GLY A 117 4.03 0.80 14.81
C GLY A 117 4.86 0.27 13.63
N GLY A 118 4.32 0.38 12.42
CA GLY A 118 4.95 -0.04 11.18
C GLY A 118 5.42 1.13 10.34
N ARG A 119 5.61 0.86 9.06
CA ARG A 119 5.94 1.89 8.05
C ARG A 119 5.17 1.65 6.77
N LEU A 120 4.88 2.71 6.05
CA LEU A 120 4.28 2.67 4.72
C LEU A 120 5.37 2.55 3.66
N VAL A 121 5.22 1.59 2.75
CA VAL A 121 6.14 1.39 1.62
C VAL A 121 5.43 1.78 0.34
N THR A 122 6.04 2.67 -0.44
CA THR A 122 5.42 3.27 -1.64
C THR A 122 6.44 3.53 -2.73
N PHE A 123 5.97 3.71 -3.97
CA PHE A 123 6.74 4.33 -5.06
C PHE A 123 6.51 5.85 -5.19
N ASP A 124 5.65 6.45 -4.37
CA ASP A 124 5.40 7.89 -4.42
C ASP A 124 6.44 8.67 -3.61
N ALA A 125 7.43 9.24 -4.30
CA ALA A 125 8.47 10.06 -3.68
C ALA A 125 7.91 11.29 -2.95
N ALA A 126 6.79 11.88 -3.43
CA ALA A 126 6.18 13.03 -2.78
C ALA A 126 5.49 12.67 -1.45
N LEU A 127 5.30 11.38 -1.16
CA LEU A 127 4.79 10.91 0.13
C LEU A 127 5.86 10.98 1.22
N ALA A 128 7.12 10.67 0.91
CA ALA A 128 8.20 10.68 1.90
C ALA A 128 8.45 12.08 2.49
N ASP A 129 8.38 13.12 1.65
CA ASP A 129 8.63 14.49 2.07
C ASP A 129 7.59 15.02 3.09
N SER A 130 6.46 14.33 3.24
CA SER A 130 5.35 14.74 4.11
C SER A 130 5.25 13.96 5.43
N ALA A 131 6.14 13.00 5.68
CA ALA A 131 6.03 12.11 6.84
C ALA A 131 7.20 12.27 7.82
N SER A 132 6.96 11.90 9.08
CA SER A 132 8.05 11.77 10.06
C SER A 132 9.07 10.72 9.60
N ALA A 133 10.35 10.95 9.89
CA ALA A 133 11.44 10.07 9.50
C ALA A 133 11.16 8.59 9.87
N GLY A 134 11.35 7.69 8.91
CA GLY A 134 11.18 6.24 9.07
C GLY A 134 9.74 5.72 8.95
N LEU A 135 8.73 6.60 8.92
CA LEU A 135 7.33 6.19 8.78
C LEU A 135 6.95 5.86 7.33
N VAL A 136 7.65 6.45 6.37
CA VAL A 136 7.49 6.19 4.93
C VAL A 136 8.83 5.72 4.36
N GLU A 137 8.81 4.62 3.62
CA GLU A 137 9.91 4.08 2.81
C GLU A 137 9.53 4.22 1.34
N VAL A 138 10.40 4.85 0.55
CA VAL A 138 10.23 4.98 -0.90
C VAL A 138 11.17 4.01 -1.60
N LEU A 139 10.64 3.25 -2.56
CA LEU A 139 11.35 2.24 -3.34
C LEU A 139 11.89 2.75 -4.68
#